data_AF-W9H171-F1
#
_entry.id   AF-W9H171-F1
#
_cell.length_a   1.000
_cell.length_b   1.000
_cell.length_c   1.000
_cell.angle_alpha   90.00
_cell.angle_beta   90.00
_cell.angle_gamma   90.00
#
_symmetry.space_group_name_H-M   'P 1'
#
loop_
_entity.id
_entity.type
_entity.pdbx_description
1 polymer ?
#
loop_
_entity_poly.entity_id
_entity_poly.type
_entity_poly.pdbx_seq_one_letter_code
_entity_poly.pdbx_strand_id
1 'polypeptide(L)' 'MDNRLHYQIDEKRPTSSAMNYALNVVEAMGDTGLVNVPIKPTTAMLTAGAKSGHVSVETAWKIYQAMINEEG' A
#
# COMPACT_ATOMS: atom_id res chain seq x y z
N MET A 1 26.19 3.94 28.13
CA MET A 1 26.30 4.90 27.02
C MET A 1 25.40 4.36 25.93
N ASP A 2 24.12 4.73 26.00
CA ASP A 2 23.05 4.10 25.23
C ASP A 2 22.65 5.04 24.10
N ASN A 3 23.25 4.84 22.94
CA ASN A 3 23.00 5.61 21.73
C ASN A 3 21.70 5.12 21.06
N ARG A 4 20.56 5.35 21.71
CA ARG A 4 19.24 5.14 21.10
C ARG A 4 18.99 6.28 20.12
N LEU A 5 19.09 5.96 18.83
CA LEU A 5 18.61 6.80 17.74
C LEU A 5 17.12 7.07 17.97
N HIS A 6 16.80 8.21 18.58
CA HIS A 6 15.46 8.77 18.56
C HIS A 6 15.21 9.17 17.10
N TYR A 7 14.58 8.29 16.34
CA TYR A 7 13.92 8.67 15.11
C TYR A 7 12.81 9.63 15.51
N GLN A 8 13.12 10.93 15.52
CA GLN A 8 12.10 11.96 15.53
C GLN A 8 11.27 11.68 14.28
N ILE A 9 10.04 11.21 14.47
CA ILE A 9 9.03 11.25 13.42
C ILE A 9 8.82 12.74 13.20
N ASP A 10 9.59 13.29 12.26
CA ASP A 10 9.54 14.68 11.84
C ASP A 10 8.06 15.04 11.68
N GLU A 11 7.62 16.02 12.46
CA GLU A 11 6.34 16.69 12.29
C GLU A 11 6.13 16.91 10.81
N LYS A 12 5.03 16.37 10.25
CA LYS A 12 4.76 16.26 8.81
C LYS A 12 5.14 17.58 8.12
N ARG A 13 6.38 17.65 7.61
CA ARG A 13 6.90 18.87 6.98
C ARG A 13 5.87 19.27 5.94
N PRO A 14 5.38 20.52 5.91
CA PRO A 14 4.39 20.92 4.93
C PRO A 14 4.99 20.63 3.56
N THR A 15 4.45 19.59 2.92
CA THR A 15 4.81 19.22 1.56
C THR A 15 4.52 20.44 0.71
N SER A 16 5.48 20.80 -0.16
CA SER A 16 5.31 21.91 -1.10
C SER A 16 3.93 21.83 -1.75
N SER A 17 3.26 22.97 -1.96
CA SER A 17 1.97 23.01 -2.64
C SER A 17 1.99 22.26 -3.98
N ALA A 18 3.13 22.30 -4.68
CA ALA A 18 3.37 21.53 -5.89
C ALA A 18 3.36 20.00 -5.66
N MET A 19 3.89 19.54 -4.52
CA MET A 19 3.88 18.12 -4.15
C MET A 19 2.46 17.66 -3.79
N ASN A 20 1.70 18.47 -3.05
CA ASN A 20 0.29 18.13 -2.76
C ASN A 20 -0.55 18.07 -4.03
N TYR A 21 -0.35 19.02 -4.95
CA TYR A 21 -1.00 18.99 -6.25
C TYR A 21 -0.65 17.72 -7.04
N ALA A 22 0.63 17.36 -7.10
CA ALA A 22 1.07 16.15 -7.78
C ALA A 22 0.45 14.87 -7.18
N LEU A 23 0.37 14.78 -5.85
CA LEU A 23 -0.27 13.64 -5.18
C LEU A 23 -1.77 13.55 -5.48
N ASN A 24 -2.49 14.67 -5.48
CA ASN A 24 -3.91 14.70 -5.83
C ASN A 24 -4.15 14.27 -7.28
N VAL A 25 -3.26 14.64 -8.20
CA VAL A 25 -3.34 14.19 -9.61
C VAL A 25 -3.12 12.68 -9.71
N VAL A 26 -2.14 12.14 -8.99
CA VAL A 26 -1.88 10.69 -8.95
C VAL A 26 -3.07 9.94 -8.34
N GLU A 27 -3.71 10.49 -7.31
CA GLU A 27 -4.94 9.93 -6.72
C GLU A 27 -6.10 9.92 -7.73
N ALA A 28 -6.33 11.03 -8.44
CA ALA A 28 -7.35 11.10 -9.49
C ALA A 28 -7.08 10.16 -10.69
N MET A 29 -5.80 9.88 -10.99
CA MET A 29 -5.43 8.83 -11.94
C MET A 29 -5.85 7.44 -11.43
N GLY A 30 -5.76 7.22 -10.12
CA GLY A 30 -6.36 6.09 -9.40
C GLY A 30 -7.83 5.86 -9.75
N ASP A 31 -8.64 6.89 -9.51
CA ASP A 31 -10.10 6.85 -9.67
C ASP A 31 -10.55 6.59 -11.11
N THR A 32 -9.76 7.05 -12.08
CA THR A 32 -10.05 6.90 -13.52
C THR A 32 -9.50 5.60 -14.10
N GLY A 33 -8.90 4.72 -13.27
CA GLY A 33 -8.32 3.46 -13.70
C GLY A 33 -7.02 3.61 -14.49
N LEU A 34 -6.41 4.80 -14.50
CA LEU A 34 -5.10 5.09 -15.09
C LEU A 34 -3.97 4.68 -14.14
N VAL A 35 -4.10 3.48 -13.58
CA VAL A 35 -3.13 2.91 -12.63
C VAL A 35 -2.21 1.93 -13.33
N ASN A 36 -0.91 2.05 -13.08
CA ASN A 36 0.07 1.07 -13.55
C ASN A 36 0.07 -0.21 -12.69
N VAL A 37 -0.66 -0.19 -11.57
CA VAL A 37 -0.81 -1.32 -10.64
C VAL A 37 -2.26 -1.80 -10.63
N PRO A 38 -2.51 -3.12 -10.72
CA PRO A 38 -3.87 -3.68 -10.65
C PRO A 38 -4.55 -3.37 -9.32
N ILE A 39 -5.83 -2.95 -9.37
CA ILE A 39 -6.67 -2.70 -8.18
C ILE A 39 -6.92 -4.00 -7.41
N LYS A 40 -7.11 -5.11 -8.13
CA LYS A 40 -7.19 -6.47 -7.57
C LYS A 40 -5.86 -7.20 -7.77
N PRO A 41 -5.33 -7.90 -6.76
CA PRO A 41 -4.06 -8.59 -6.88
C PRO A 41 -4.16 -9.71 -7.92
N THR A 42 -3.14 -9.82 -8.77
CA THR A 42 -3.05 -10.90 -9.75
C THR A 42 -2.69 -12.21 -9.06
N THR A 43 -2.93 -13.35 -9.73
CA THR A 43 -2.52 -14.68 -9.24
C THR A 43 -1.04 -14.74 -8.89
N ALA A 44 -0.18 -14.08 -9.68
CA ALA A 44 1.25 -14.01 -9.40
C ALA A 44 1.56 -13.23 -8.11
N MET A 45 0.86 -12.11 -7.87
CA MET A 45 1.01 -11.33 -6.64
C MET A 45 0.52 -12.10 -5.41
N LEU A 46 -0.63 -12.78 -5.50
CA LEU A 46 -1.13 -13.64 -4.42
C LEU A 46 -0.20 -14.80 -4.14
N THR A 47 0.37 -15.43 -5.17
CA THR A 47 1.33 -16.54 -5.01
C THR A 47 2.62 -16.06 -4.36
N ALA A 48 3.13 -14.90 -4.76
CA ALA A 48 4.30 -14.29 -4.14
C ALA A 48 4.03 -13.94 -2.67
N GLY A 49 2.89 -13.30 -2.36
CA GLY A 49 2.48 -12.97 -1.01
C GLY A 49 2.30 -14.21 -0.12
N ALA A 50 1.67 -15.25 -0.65
CA ALA A 50 1.52 -16.55 0.01
C ALA A 50 2.89 -17.17 0.36
N LYS A 51 3.81 -17.18 -0.60
CA LYS A 51 5.18 -17.69 -0.40
C LYS A 51 5.95 -16.88 0.66
N SER A 52 5.88 -15.56 0.61
CA SER A 52 6.55 -14.68 1.59
C SER A 52 5.95 -14.80 2.99
N GLY A 53 4.62 -14.91 3.08
CA GLY A 53 3.89 -15.06 4.34
C GLY A 53 3.89 -16.48 4.90
N HIS A 54 4.42 -17.47 4.16
CA HIS A 54 4.30 -18.90 4.49
C HIS A 54 2.86 -19.34 4.72
N VAL A 55 1.92 -18.80 3.94
CA VAL A 55 0.50 -19.11 3.99
C VAL A 55 0.00 -19.66 2.67
N SER A 56 -1.21 -20.21 2.64
CA SER A 56 -1.84 -20.62 1.39
C SER A 56 -2.27 -19.40 0.55
N VAL A 57 -2.45 -19.60 -0.75
CA VAL A 57 -2.98 -18.56 -1.66
C VAL A 57 -4.37 -18.10 -1.25
N GLU A 58 -5.21 -19.01 -0.75
CA GLU A 58 -6.54 -18.67 -0.21
C GLU A 58 -6.43 -17.78 1.03
N THR A 59 -5.51 -18.09 1.94
CA THR A 59 -5.26 -17.27 3.13
C THR A 59 -4.75 -15.88 2.74
N ALA A 60 -3.85 -15.79 1.76
CA ALA A 60 -3.37 -14.51 1.23
C ALA A 60 -4.52 -13.67 0.61
N TRP A 61 -5.46 -14.32 -0.08
CA TRP A 61 -6.66 -13.67 -0.61
C TRP A 61 -7.57 -13.13 0.50
N LYS A 62 -7.85 -13.94 1.53
CA LYS A 62 -8.63 -13.50 2.70
C LYS A 62 -7.98 -12.33 3.44
N ILE A 63 -6.66 -12.33 3.55
CA ILE A 63 -5.91 -11.21 4.13
C ILE A 63 -6.11 -9.94 3.30
N TYR A 64 -6.02 -10.02 1.97
CA TYR A 64 -6.28 -8.89 1.08
C TYR A 64 -7.72 -8.35 1.28
N GLN A 65 -8.72 -9.24 1.27
CA GLN A 65 -10.12 -8.85 1.48
C GLN A 65 -10.33 -8.13 2.82
N ALA A 66 -9.73 -8.64 3.89
CA ALA A 66 -9.76 -8.00 5.21
C ALA A 66 -9.08 -6.62 5.22
N MET A 67 -8.02 -6.42 4.43
CA MET A 67 -7.34 -5.12 4.33
C MET A 67 -8.21 -4.04 3.66
N ILE A 68 -9.06 -4.43 2.71
CA ILE A 68 -9.94 -3.50 1.98
C ILE A 68 -11.36 -3.45 2.53
N ASN A 69 -11.64 -4.13 3.65
CA ASN A 69 -12.98 -4.30 4.22
C ASN A 69 -14.01 -4.83 3.21
N GLU A 70 -13.57 -5.61 2.23
CA GLU A 70 -14.46 -6.30 1.29
C GLU A 70 -14.86 -7.61 1.96
N GLU A 71 -16.08 -7.67 2.51
CA GLU A 71 -16.64 -8.94 2.98
C GLU A 71 -16.84 -9.87 1.77
N GLY A 72 -16.33 -11.09 1.88
CA GLY A 72 -16.46 -12.13 0.86
C GLY A 72 -17.85 -12.74 0.78
#